data_AF-A0A8T7H123-F1
#
_entry.id   AF-A0A8T7H123-F1
#
_cell.length_a   1.000
_cell.length_b   1.000
_cell.length_c   1.000
_cell.angle_alpha   90.00
_cell.angle_beta   90.00
_cell.angle_gamma   90.00
#
_symmetry.space_group_name_H-M   'P 1'
#
loop_
_entity.id
_entity.type
_entity.pdbx_description
1 polymer ?
#
loop_
_entity_poly.entity_id
_entity_poly.type
_entity_poly.pdbx_seq_one_letter_code
_entity_poly.pdbx_strand_id
1 'polypeptide(L)'
;MKRIRREKGIEIEDVGIDISSLNDEFLHRLAEITESEIRKALEEVLGPRILKYLLMVDVYVDSMLNVVVDLAVDSHVPPYISLESVVDRAIKRGLDKAAAYVRAYARELREGSEERERGSGANA
;
A
#
# COMPACT_ATOMS: atom_id res chain seq x y z
N MET A 1 -28.44 -4.58 -6.17
CA MET A 1 -27.24 -3.81 -6.55
C MET A 1 -26.79 -3.04 -5.31
N LYS A 2 -25.51 -3.12 -4.93
CA LYS A 2 -24.98 -2.36 -3.80
C LYS A 2 -23.79 -1.53 -4.28
N ARG A 3 -23.76 -0.26 -3.87
CA ARG A 3 -22.67 0.68 -4.14
C ARG A 3 -22.08 1.15 -2.83
N ILE A 4 -20.75 1.17 -2.74
CA ILE A 4 -20.00 1.68 -1.59
C ILE A 4 -18.86 2.56 -2.09
N ARG A 5 -18.58 3.63 -1.34
CA ARG A 5 -17.35 4.43 -1.43
C ARG A 5 -16.68 4.45 -0.06
N ARG A 6 -15.36 4.25 -0.05
CA ARG A 6 -14.51 4.25 1.13
C ARG A 6 -13.24 5.01 0.82
N GLU A 7 -12.90 5.93 1.71
CA GLU A 7 -11.61 6.60 1.72
C GLU A 7 -10.90 6.21 3.00
N LYS A 8 -9.65 5.77 2.90
CA LYS A 8 -8.85 5.37 4.06
C LYS A 8 -7.38 5.66 3.80
N GLY A 9 -6.75 6.34 4.75
CA GLY A 9 -5.32 6.56 4.77
C GLY A 9 -4.65 5.79 5.91
N ILE A 10 -3.36 5.52 5.75
CA ILE A 10 -2.47 5.26 6.88
C ILE A 10 -1.29 6.21 6.82
N GLU A 11 -0.87 6.61 8.01
CA GLU A 11 0.45 7.18 8.25
C GLU A 11 1.38 6.01 8.52
N ILE A 12 2.47 5.92 7.75
CA ILE A 12 3.50 4.93 8.01
C ILE A 12 4.52 5.59 8.94
N GLU A 13 4.24 5.52 10.24
CA GLU A 13 5.12 6.06 11.28
C GLU A 13 6.46 5.33 11.34
N ASP A 14 7.51 6.14 11.47
CA ASP A 14 8.90 5.84 11.78
C ASP A 14 9.34 4.37 11.64
N VAL A 15 9.54 3.96 10.40
CA VAL A 15 10.17 2.67 10.06
C VAL A 15 11.70 2.77 10.13
N GLY A 16 12.22 3.88 10.68
CA GLY A 16 13.61 4.32 10.61
C GLY A 16 14.12 4.36 9.18
N ILE A 17 13.31 4.96 8.30
CA ILE A 17 13.67 5.38 6.95
C ILE A 17 13.84 6.89 6.98
N ASP A 18 14.94 7.38 6.44
CA ASP A 18 15.06 8.79 6.15
C ASP A 18 14.08 9.15 5.03
N ILE A 19 12.98 9.80 5.40
CA ILE A 19 11.90 10.16 4.46
C ILE A 19 12.42 11.10 3.37
N SER A 20 13.47 11.87 3.66
CA SER A 20 14.13 12.75 2.68
C SER A 20 14.88 12.00 1.58
N SER A 21 15.16 10.70 1.79
CA SER A 21 15.81 9.82 0.80
C SER A 21 14.84 9.14 -0.17
N LEU A 22 13.52 9.27 0.05
CA LEU A 22 12.50 8.67 -0.80
C LEU A 22 12.37 9.45 -2.12
N ASN A 23 12.60 8.76 -3.23
CA ASN A 23 12.45 9.32 -4.56
C ASN A 23 11.06 9.05 -5.15
N ASP A 24 10.71 9.77 -6.22
CA ASP A 24 9.42 9.62 -6.91
C ASP A 24 9.19 8.18 -7.41
N GLU A 25 10.24 7.48 -7.81
CA GLU A 25 10.17 6.08 -8.24
C GLU A 25 9.68 5.16 -7.12
N PHE A 26 10.19 5.35 -5.90
CA PHE A 26 9.75 4.60 -4.73
C PHE A 26 8.27 4.88 -4.41
N LEU A 27 7.88 6.16 -4.40
CA LEU A 27 6.48 6.55 -4.12
C LEU A 27 5.53 5.96 -5.15
N HIS A 28 5.90 6.01 -6.44
CA HIS A 28 5.14 5.41 -7.53
C HIS A 28 5.01 3.89 -7.36
N ARG A 29 6.12 3.21 -7.06
CA ARG A 29 6.12 1.75 -6.86
C ARG A 29 5.32 1.32 -5.65
N LEU A 30 5.34 2.10 -4.58
CA LEU A 30 4.51 1.87 -3.41
C LEU A 30 3.02 1.98 -3.75
N ALA A 31 2.64 2.99 -4.55
CA ALA A 31 1.28 3.15 -5.04
C ALA A 31 0.84 1.93 -5.88
N GLU A 32 1.67 1.49 -6.85
CA GLU A 32 1.39 0.33 -7.71
C GLU A 32 1.21 -0.97 -6.90
N ILE A 33 2.08 -1.21 -5.91
CA ILE A 33 2.00 -2.40 -5.05
C ILE A 33 0.69 -2.39 -4.25
N THR A 34 0.35 -1.23 -3.69
CA THR A 34 -0.87 -1.05 -2.90
C THR A 34 -2.10 -1.27 -3.78
N GLU A 35 -2.14 -0.65 -4.95
CA GLU A 35 -3.24 -0.78 -5.92
C GLU A 35 -3.41 -2.25 -6.37
N SER A 36 -2.31 -2.90 -6.74
CA SER A 36 -2.30 -4.29 -7.20
C SER A 36 -2.86 -5.23 -6.14
N GLU A 37 -2.48 -5.05 -4.88
CA GLU A 37 -2.93 -5.92 -3.80
C GLU A 37 -4.41 -5.71 -3.45
N ILE A 38 -4.90 -4.46 -3.49
CA ILE A 38 -6.33 -4.16 -3.31
C ILE A 38 -7.15 -4.80 -4.44
N ARG A 39 -6.70 -4.64 -5.69
CA ARG A 39 -7.36 -5.23 -6.86
C ARG A 39 -7.47 -6.75 -6.73
N LYS A 40 -6.36 -7.41 -6.39
CA LYS A 40 -6.34 -8.87 -6.15
C LYS A 40 -7.33 -9.27 -5.07
N ALA A 41 -7.35 -8.57 -3.94
CA ALA A 41 -8.26 -8.87 -2.84
C ALA A 41 -9.75 -8.72 -3.22
N LEU A 42 -10.08 -7.70 -4.02
CA LEU A 42 -11.44 -7.52 -4.53
C LEU A 42 -11.82 -8.65 -5.50
N GLU A 43 -10.94 -8.99 -6.43
CA GLU A 43 -11.15 -10.04 -7.42
C GLU A 43 -11.28 -11.43 -6.78
N GLU A 44 -10.48 -11.74 -5.76
CA GLU A 44 -10.54 -13.02 -5.03
C GLU A 44 -11.90 -13.24 -4.36
N VAL A 45 -12.57 -12.18 -3.89
CA VAL A 45 -13.81 -12.29 -3.12
C VAL A 45 -15.07 -12.03 -3.97
N LEU A 46 -15.03 -11.02 -4.84
CA LEU A 46 -16.18 -10.62 -5.66
C LEU A 46 -16.09 -11.19 -7.08
N GLY A 47 -14.88 -11.29 -7.63
CA GLY A 47 -14.60 -11.79 -8.98
C GLY A 47 -15.56 -11.22 -10.03
N PRO A 48 -16.30 -12.06 -10.79
CA PRO A 48 -17.20 -11.61 -11.85
C PRO A 48 -18.42 -10.83 -11.35
N ARG A 49 -18.64 -10.75 -10.04
CA ARG A 49 -19.75 -9.97 -9.46
C ARG A 49 -19.45 -8.48 -9.42
N ILE A 50 -18.21 -8.07 -9.69
CA ILE A 50 -17.83 -6.65 -9.81
C ILE A 50 -18.41 -6.13 -11.13
N LEU A 51 -19.26 -5.11 -11.04
CA LEU A 51 -19.80 -4.43 -12.22
C LEU A 51 -18.88 -3.28 -12.63
N LYS A 52 -18.44 -2.52 -11.64
CA LYS A 52 -17.54 -1.38 -11.81
C LYS A 52 -16.81 -1.12 -10.51
N TYR A 53 -15.57 -0.68 -10.60
CA TYR A 53 -14.90 -0.03 -9.48
C TYR A 53 -14.08 1.17 -9.97
N LEU A 54 -13.80 2.07 -9.04
CA LEU A 54 -12.82 3.15 -9.17
C LEU A 54 -11.89 3.00 -7.98
N LEU A 55 -10.61 2.80 -8.24
CA LEU A 55 -9.57 2.71 -7.23
C LEU A 55 -8.54 3.79 -7.54
N MET A 56 -8.25 4.61 -6.54
CA MET A 56 -7.20 5.62 -6.58
C MET A 56 -6.32 5.40 -5.35
N VAL A 57 -5.02 5.33 -5.58
CA VAL A 57 -4.02 5.25 -4.52
C VAL A 57 -3.11 6.47 -4.69
N ASP A 58 -3.07 7.30 -3.66
CA ASP A 58 -2.18 8.45 -3.58
C ASP A 58 -1.10 8.19 -2.53
N VAL A 59 0.13 8.51 -2.87
CA VAL A 59 1.30 8.30 -2.02
C VAL A 59 2.13 9.57 -2.05
N TYR A 60 2.27 10.19 -0.89
CA TYR A 60 2.98 11.45 -0.75
C TYR A 60 3.69 11.55 0.59
N VAL A 61 4.60 12.50 0.69
CA VAL A 61 5.31 12.83 1.91
C VAL A 61 4.81 14.17 2.42
N ASP A 62 4.24 14.16 3.63
CA ASP A 62 3.88 15.37 4.39
C ASP A 62 4.23 15.14 5.85
N SER A 63 5.47 15.50 6.23
CA SER A 63 6.12 15.17 7.51
C SER A 63 6.33 13.65 7.77
N MET A 64 5.48 12.81 7.20
CA MET A 64 5.49 11.36 7.22
C MET A 64 5.14 10.81 5.83
N LEU A 65 5.44 9.53 5.60
CA LEU A 65 4.99 8.83 4.40
C LEU A 65 3.50 8.48 4.55
N ASN A 66 2.69 9.01 3.64
CA ASN A 66 1.24 8.82 3.63
C ASN A 66 0.84 7.94 2.44
N VAL A 67 -0.06 6.99 2.70
CA VAL A 67 -0.71 6.18 1.66
C VAL A 67 -2.21 6.31 1.83
N VAL A 68 -2.87 6.94 0.85
CA VAL A 68 -4.31 7.22 0.85
C VAL A 68 -4.98 6.42 -0.26
N VAL A 69 -6.08 5.75 0.08
CA VAL A 69 -6.86 4.91 -0.84
C VAL A 69 -8.28 5.43 -0.90
N ASP A 70 -8.74 5.79 -2.10
CA ASP A 70 -10.16 6.01 -2.42
C ASP A 70 -10.65 4.86 -3.30
N LEU A 71 -11.64 4.13 -2.80
CA LEU A 71 -12.21 2.98 -3.47
C LEU A 71 -13.73 3.08 -3.51
N ALA A 72 -14.27 3.12 -4.73
CA ALA A 72 -15.69 2.97 -5.00
C ALA A 72 -15.95 1.65 -5.74
N VAL A 73 -16.90 0.84 -5.25
CA VAL A 73 -17.25 -0.45 -5.85
C VAL A 73 -18.76 -0.56 -6.05
N ASP A 74 -19.16 -1.01 -7.24
CA ASP A 74 -20.51 -1.40 -7.59
C ASP A 74 -20.54 -2.90 -7.92
N SER A 75 -21.37 -3.66 -7.20
CA SER A 75 -21.37 -5.12 -7.30
C SER A 75 -22.73 -5.75 -7.06
N HIS A 76 -22.94 -6.92 -7.68
CA HIS A 76 -24.07 -7.80 -7.41
C HIS A 76 -23.70 -8.84 -6.33
N VAL A 77 -23.80 -8.44 -5.06
CA VAL A 77 -23.56 -9.34 -3.93
C VAL A 77 -24.86 -9.89 -3.34
N PRO A 78 -24.90 -11.19 -2.97
CA PRO A 78 -25.98 -11.75 -2.17
C PRO A 78 -26.18 -11.01 -0.83
N PRO A 79 -27.36 -11.08 -0.21
CA PRO A 79 -27.68 -10.33 1.02
C PRO A 79 -26.78 -10.71 2.21
N TYR A 80 -26.26 -11.94 2.26
CA TYR A 80 -25.36 -12.42 3.31
C TYR A 80 -23.90 -11.96 3.14
N ILE A 81 -23.53 -11.35 2.00
CA ILE A 81 -22.21 -10.75 1.81
C ILE A 81 -22.30 -9.25 2.11
N SER A 82 -21.50 -8.82 3.09
CA SER A 82 -21.26 -7.40 3.35
C SER A 82 -20.23 -6.88 2.36
N LEU A 83 -20.68 -6.14 1.33
CA LEU A 83 -19.78 -5.47 0.38
C LEU A 83 -18.82 -4.52 1.12
N GLU A 84 -19.30 -3.90 2.19
CA GLU A 84 -18.51 -3.00 3.04
C GLU A 84 -17.32 -3.73 3.64
N SER A 85 -17.57 -4.87 4.30
CA SER A 85 -16.51 -5.65 4.92
C SER A 85 -15.56 -6.28 3.88
N VAL A 86 -16.00 -6.48 2.64
CA VAL A 86 -15.11 -6.89 1.55
C VAL A 86 -14.19 -5.76 1.14
N VAL A 87 -14.74 -4.55 0.91
CA VAL A 87 -13.99 -3.35 0.57
C VAL A 87 -12.97 -3.01 1.68
N ASP A 88 -13.40 -2.99 2.94
CA ASP A 88 -12.52 -2.67 4.07
C ASP A 88 -11.36 -3.66 4.21
N ARG A 89 -11.61 -4.96 3.97
CA ARG A 89 -10.55 -5.98 3.98
C ARG A 89 -9.60 -5.85 2.80
N ALA A 90 -10.10 -5.51 1.62
CA ALA A 90 -9.25 -5.29 0.45
C ALA A 90 -8.32 -4.09 0.68
N ILE A 91 -8.87 -2.97 1.15
CA ILE A 91 -8.08 -1.77 1.51
C ILE A 91 -7.05 -2.13 2.58
N LYS A 92 -7.46 -2.80 3.67
CA LYS A 92 -6.54 -3.21 4.74
C LYS A 92 -5.38 -4.06 4.19
N ARG A 93 -5.65 -5.03 3.32
CA ARG A 93 -4.60 -5.89 2.74
C ARG A 93 -3.61 -5.09 1.88
N GLY A 94 -4.11 -4.13 1.10
CA GLY A 94 -3.26 -3.19 0.35
C GLY A 94 -2.32 -2.39 1.24
N LEU A 95 -2.90 -1.79 2.29
CA LEU A 95 -2.16 -0.99 3.26
C LEU A 95 -1.14 -1.83 4.07
N ASP A 96 -1.51 -3.04 4.47
CA ASP A 96 -0.61 -3.98 5.14
C ASP A 96 0.59 -4.34 4.23
N LYS A 97 0.34 -4.51 2.92
CA LYS A 97 1.37 -4.80 1.92
C LYS A 97 2.27 -3.60 1.67
N ALA A 98 1.70 -2.39 1.61
CA ALA A 98 2.43 -1.13 1.53
C ALA A 98 3.41 -0.99 2.70
N ALA A 99 2.92 -1.14 3.93
CA ALA A 99 3.74 -1.08 5.14
C ALA A 99 4.83 -2.17 5.16
N ALA A 100 4.55 -3.37 4.65
CA ALA A 100 5.55 -4.43 4.54
C ALA A 100 6.65 -4.09 3.52
N TYR A 101 6.30 -3.49 2.39
CA TYR A 101 7.27 -3.04 1.38
C TYR A 101 8.20 -1.96 1.93
N VAL A 102 7.63 -0.95 2.60
CA VAL A 102 8.40 0.11 3.26
C VAL A 102 9.36 -0.49 4.30
N ARG A 103 8.89 -1.41 5.15
CA ARG A 103 9.75 -2.14 6.11
C ARG A 103 10.88 -2.93 5.47
N ALA A 104 10.68 -3.51 4.29
CA ALA A 104 11.71 -4.24 3.59
C ALA A 104 12.78 -3.29 3.03
N TYR A 105 12.33 -2.21 2.38
CA TYR A 105 13.20 -1.16 1.88
C TYR A 105 14.07 -0.52 2.97
N ALA A 106 13.50 -0.26 4.15
CA ALA A 106 14.25 0.23 5.31
C ALA A 106 15.43 -0.67 5.71
N ARG A 107 15.24 -1.99 5.63
CA ARG A 107 16.28 -2.97 6.00
C ARG A 107 17.39 -3.00 4.96
N GLU A 108 17.04 -3.00 3.68
CA GLU A 108 18.00 -3.00 2.58
C GLU A 108 18.92 -1.77 2.64
N LEU A 109 18.38 -0.60 2.99
CA LEU A 109 19.18 0.62 3.17
C LEU A 109 20.19 0.50 4.33
N ARG A 110 19.79 -0.09 5.47
CA ARG A 110 20.67 -0.28 6.63
C ARG A 110 21.78 -1.28 6.34
N GLU A 111 21.44 -2.42 5.75
CA GLU A 111 22.41 -3.46 5.38
C GLU A 111 23.42 -2.92 4.36
N GLY A 112 22.96 -2.14 3.36
CA GLY A 112 23.83 -1.50 2.38
C GLY A 112 24.75 -0.41 2.95
N SER A 113 24.34 0.28 4.03
CA SER A 113 25.22 1.22 4.74
C SER A 113 26.30 0.53 5.56
N GLU A 114 25.98 -0.58 6.23
CA GLU A 114 26.94 -1.31 7.06
C GLU A 114 28.07 -1.98 6.25
N GLU A 115 27.76 -2.50 5.06
CA GLU A 115 28.78 -3.08 4.16
C GLU A 115 29.77 -2.05 3.64
N ARG A 116 29.32 -0.82 3.37
CA ARG A 116 30.20 0.28 2.93
C ARG A 116 31.18 0.72 4.02
N GLU A 117 30.73 0.76 5.27
CA GLU A 117 31.58 1.11 6.41
C GLU A 117 32.64 0.03 6.68
N ARG A 118 32.30 -1.26 6.55
CA ARG A 118 33.26 -2.36 6.69
C ARG A 118 34.28 -2.42 5.55
N GLY A 119 33.89 -2.07 4.33
CA GLY A 119 34.81 -2.00 3.18
C GLY A 119 35.80 -0.84 3.26
N SER A 120 35.42 0.28 3.87
CA SER A 120 36.29 1.45 4.02
C SER A 120 37.29 1.33 5.18
N GLY A 121 37.01 0.51 6.19
CA GLY A 121 37.90 0.28 7.34
C GLY A 121 39.07 -0.67 7.08
N ALA A 122 39.08 -1.40 5.95
CA ALA A 122 40.14 -2.37 5.61
C ALA A 122 41.33 -1.76 4.83
N ASN A 123 41.25 -0.46 4.46
CA ASN A 123 42.28 0.25 3.70
C ASN A 123 42.98 1.37 4.50
N ALA A 124 42.88 1.36 5.83
CA ALA A 124 43.54 2.32 6.72
C ALA A 124 44.64 1.65 7.56
#